data_AF-A0A857C7B4-F1
#
_entry.id   AF-A0A857C7B4-F1
#
_cell.length_a   1.000
_cell.length_b   1.000
_cell.length_c   1.000
_cell.angle_alpha   90.00
_cell.angle_beta   90.00
_cell.angle_gamma   90.00
#
_symmetry.space_group_name_H-M   'P 1'
#
loop_
_entity.id
_entity.type
_entity.pdbx_description
1 polymer ?
#
loop_
_entity_poly.entity_id
_entity_poly.type
_entity_poly.pdbx_seq_one_letter_code
_entity_poly.pdbx_strand_id
1 'polypeptide(L)'
;MLRLLQAFLLLLPLTLAAHAEELQIRDIVTGTGEEAVPGATVTVHYTGWLMDGTKFDSSLDRGEPFSFPLGASRVIRGWDQGVEGMRVGGKRELIIPPELGYGARGAGGVIPPNSTLRFEVELLRVSKANFGALDTETARG
;
A
#
# COMPACT_ATOMS: atom_id res chain seq x y z
N MET A 1 42.52 34.08 -36.31
CA MET A 1 42.66 32.61 -36.50
C MET A 1 41.56 31.91 -35.72
N LEU A 2 40.71 31.21 -36.46
CA LEU A 2 39.59 30.39 -36.03
C LEU A 2 40.07 29.17 -35.21
N ARG A 3 39.53 28.96 -34.00
CA ARG A 3 39.36 27.65 -33.35
C ARG A 3 38.20 27.71 -32.35
N LEU A 4 36.96 27.71 -32.85
CA LEU A 4 35.83 27.25 -32.04
C LEU A 4 35.85 25.72 -32.07
N LEU A 5 36.57 25.13 -31.12
CA LEU A 5 36.46 23.72 -30.81
C LEU A 5 35.27 23.53 -29.86
N GLN A 6 34.30 22.75 -30.32
CA GLN A 6 33.48 21.80 -29.57
C GLN A 6 33.16 22.15 -28.10
N ALA A 7 31.91 22.58 -27.88
CA ALA A 7 31.20 22.30 -26.63
C ALA A 7 29.72 22.03 -26.94
N PHE A 8 29.47 21.09 -27.86
CA PHE A 8 28.24 20.31 -27.81
C PHE A 8 28.54 19.12 -26.89
N LEU A 9 28.46 19.34 -25.58
CA LEU A 9 28.52 18.28 -24.61
C LEU A 9 27.39 18.48 -23.59
N LEU A 10 26.27 17.83 -23.91
CA LEU A 10 25.34 17.22 -22.97
C LEU A 10 24.87 18.10 -21.81
N LEU A 11 23.87 18.93 -22.09
CA LEU A 11 22.85 19.23 -21.09
C LEU A 11 21.94 18.00 -20.97
N LEU A 12 22.48 16.90 -20.45
CA LEU A 12 21.64 15.84 -19.91
C LEU A 12 20.98 16.47 -18.68
N PRO A 13 19.65 16.66 -18.62
CA PRO A 13 19.06 17.09 -17.37
C PRO A 13 19.47 16.06 -16.33
N LEU A 14 20.06 16.58 -15.26
CA LEU A 14 20.31 15.83 -14.04
C LEU A 14 18.95 15.34 -13.55
N THR A 15 18.49 14.19 -14.05
CA THR A 15 17.45 13.40 -13.41
C THR A 15 18.05 12.85 -12.13
N LEU A 16 18.30 13.75 -11.18
CA LEU A 16 18.69 13.43 -9.82
C LEU A 16 17.47 12.79 -9.17
N ALA A 17 17.25 11.51 -9.48
CA ALA A 17 16.39 10.54 -8.82
C ALA A 17 15.26 11.15 -7.97
N ALA A 18 14.24 11.72 -8.61
CA ALA A 18 12.91 11.86 -8.01
C ALA A 18 12.21 10.49 -8.08
N HIS A 19 12.75 9.50 -7.38
CA HIS A 19 12.14 8.18 -7.22
C HIS A 19 11.72 7.97 -5.75
N ALA A 20 11.17 9.03 -5.14
CA ALA A 20 10.65 9.00 -3.78
C ALA A 20 9.12 9.15 -3.72
N GLU A 21 8.44 9.23 -4.87
CA GLU A 21 7.00 9.56 -4.97
C GLU A 21 6.11 8.36 -5.33
N GLU A 22 6.70 7.20 -5.62
CA GLU A 22 5.95 6.04 -6.09
C GLU A 22 5.88 4.94 -5.03
N LEU A 23 4.68 4.40 -4.84
CA LEU A 23 4.44 3.20 -4.06
C LEU A 23 5.22 2.03 -4.68
N GLN A 24 6.13 1.43 -3.92
CA GLN A 24 6.81 0.21 -4.35
C GLN A 24 6.07 -1.00 -3.82
N ILE A 25 5.78 -1.94 -4.71
CA ILE A 25 5.08 -3.18 -4.40
C ILE A 25 5.98 -4.35 -4.77
N ARG A 26 6.23 -5.26 -3.82
CA ARG A 26 6.95 -6.50 -4.07
C ARG A 26 6.21 -7.69 -3.46
N ASP A 27 5.78 -8.62 -4.29
CA ASP A 27 5.28 -9.90 -3.81
C ASP A 27 6.44 -10.72 -3.21
N ILE A 28 6.29 -11.14 -1.96
CA ILE A 28 7.18 -12.08 -1.28
C ILE A 28 6.66 -13.51 -1.52
N VAL A 29 5.34 -13.67 -1.40
CA VAL A 29 4.61 -14.91 -1.69
C VAL A 29 3.36 -14.54 -2.48
N THR A 30 3.17 -15.13 -3.65
CA THR A 30 1.93 -14.97 -4.41
C THR A 30 0.90 -15.98 -3.90
N GLY A 31 -0.20 -15.48 -3.35
CA GLY A 31 -1.30 -16.33 -2.89
C GLY A 31 -2.06 -16.97 -4.04
N THR A 32 -2.89 -17.97 -3.74
CA THR A 32 -3.69 -18.70 -4.73
C THR A 32 -5.19 -18.59 -4.49
N GLY A 33 -5.61 -17.98 -3.39
CA GLY A 33 -7.02 -17.84 -3.05
C GLY A 33 -7.72 -16.66 -3.74
N GLU A 34 -8.83 -16.23 -3.14
CA GLU A 34 -9.62 -15.10 -3.65
C GLU A 34 -8.79 -13.83 -3.74
N GLU A 35 -9.05 -13.04 -4.78
CA GLU A 35 -8.33 -11.81 -5.07
C GLU A 35 -8.94 -10.62 -4.34
N ALA A 36 -8.09 -9.79 -3.76
CA ALA A 36 -8.46 -8.53 -3.13
C ALA A 36 -8.79 -7.49 -4.20
N VAL A 37 -10.08 -7.22 -4.39
CA VAL A 37 -10.60 -6.24 -5.33
C VAL A 37 -11.33 -5.11 -4.60
N PRO A 38 -11.37 -3.88 -5.16
CA PRO A 38 -12.09 -2.76 -4.55
C PRO A 38 -13.55 -3.11 -4.24
N GLY A 39 -14.04 -2.65 -3.08
CA GLY A 39 -15.39 -2.93 -2.58
C GLY A 39 -15.52 -4.21 -1.74
N ALA A 40 -14.52 -5.08 -1.73
CA ALA A 40 -14.44 -6.18 -0.76
C ALA A 40 -13.90 -5.69 0.59
N THR A 41 -14.22 -6.43 1.65
CA THR A 41 -13.51 -6.35 2.93
C THR A 41 -12.36 -7.34 2.92
N VAL A 42 -11.15 -6.86 3.19
CA VAL A 42 -9.96 -7.70 3.31
C VAL A 42 -9.56 -7.84 4.77
N THR A 43 -9.04 -9.00 5.15
CA THR A 43 -8.45 -9.24 6.47
C THR A 43 -6.98 -9.59 6.30
N VAL A 44 -6.11 -8.89 7.01
CA VAL A 44 -4.66 -9.03 6.86
C VAL A 44 -3.93 -9.18 8.20
N HIS A 45 -2.80 -9.89 8.17
CA HIS A 45 -1.72 -9.65 9.12
C HIS A 45 -0.74 -8.66 8.53
N TYR A 46 -0.09 -7.85 9.38
CA TYR A 46 0.91 -6.91 8.93
C TYR A 46 1.92 -6.57 10.03
N THR A 47 3.06 -6.04 9.60
CA THR A 47 3.96 -5.27 10.46
C THR A 47 4.46 -4.06 9.69
N GLY A 48 4.57 -2.91 10.36
CA GLY A 48 5.01 -1.64 9.82
C GLY A 48 6.29 -1.15 10.50
N TRP A 49 7.22 -0.64 9.69
CA TRP A 49 8.50 -0.09 10.13
C TRP A 49 8.80 1.25 9.47
N LEU A 50 9.53 2.09 10.19
CA LEU A 50 10.28 3.19 9.58
C LEU A 50 11.48 2.62 8.81
N MET A 51 12.03 3.41 7.89
CA MET A 51 13.17 2.98 7.06
C MET A 51 14.46 2.75 7.85
N ASP A 52 14.56 3.26 9.08
CA ASP A 52 15.65 2.99 10.01
C ASP A 52 15.53 1.62 10.73
N GLY A 53 14.45 0.88 10.47
CA GLY A 53 14.17 -0.42 11.08
C GLY A 53 13.32 -0.35 12.35
N THR A 54 12.93 0.84 12.82
CA THR A 54 12.06 1.00 13.98
C THR A 54 10.66 0.47 13.65
N LYS A 55 10.25 -0.62 14.32
CA LYS A 55 8.87 -1.13 14.23
C LYS A 55 7.93 -0.16 14.96
N PHE A 56 6.91 0.33 14.28
CA PHE A 56 5.92 1.24 14.88
C PHE A 56 4.56 0.57 15.14
N ASP A 57 4.24 -0.50 14.39
CA ASP A 57 2.96 -1.20 14.55
C ASP A 57 3.01 -2.64 13.99
N SER A 58 2.24 -3.55 14.59
CA SER A 58 2.09 -4.93 14.11
C SER A 58 0.78 -5.54 14.61
N SER A 59 0.02 -6.16 13.71
CA SER A 59 -1.14 -6.96 14.12
C SER A 59 -0.76 -8.29 14.77
N LEU A 60 0.45 -8.79 14.52
CA LEU A 60 0.97 -10.01 15.13
C LEU A 60 1.29 -9.79 16.62
N ASP A 61 1.85 -8.63 16.97
CA ASP A 61 2.13 -8.28 18.38
C ASP A 61 0.83 -8.20 19.20
N ARG A 62 -0.29 -7.82 18.56
CA ARG A 62 -1.62 -7.79 19.19
C ARG A 62 -2.33 -9.13 19.17
N GLY A 63 -1.90 -10.07 18.32
CA GLY A 63 -2.59 -11.34 18.08
C GLY A 63 -3.94 -11.21 17.38
N GLU A 64 -4.24 -10.05 16.77
CA GLU A 64 -5.53 -9.77 16.15
C GLU A 64 -5.35 -9.23 14.72
N PRO A 65 -5.86 -9.94 13.68
CA PRO A 65 -5.84 -9.46 12.31
C PRO A 65 -6.59 -8.13 12.13
N PHE A 66 -6.17 -7.34 11.15
CA PHE A 66 -6.84 -6.08 10.82
C PHE A 66 -7.72 -6.25 9.59
N SER A 67 -8.98 -5.78 9.67
CA SER A 67 -9.93 -5.84 8.56
C SER A 67 -10.34 -4.43 8.13
N PHE A 68 -10.40 -4.21 6.82
CA PHE A 68 -10.82 -2.93 6.25
C PHE A 68 -11.49 -3.11 4.88
N PRO A 69 -12.41 -2.20 4.49
CA PRO A 69 -12.97 -2.17 3.14
C PRO A 69 -11.94 -1.60 2.16
N LEU A 70 -11.55 -2.40 1.18
CA LEU A 70 -10.53 -2.04 0.19
C LEU A 70 -11.06 -1.01 -0.81
N GLY A 71 -10.29 0.06 -1.05
CA GLY A 71 -10.64 1.11 -2.00
C GLY A 71 -11.66 2.12 -1.47
N ALA A 72 -12.01 2.05 -0.18
CA ALA A 72 -12.97 2.95 0.45
C ALA A 72 -12.31 4.14 1.18
N SER A 73 -11.00 4.35 1.01
CA SER A 73 -10.24 5.44 1.67
C SER A 73 -10.38 5.41 3.20
N ARG A 74 -10.45 4.20 3.78
CA ARG A 74 -10.53 3.98 5.24
C ARG A 74 -9.17 3.72 5.88
N VAL A 75 -8.15 3.54 5.06
CA VAL A 75 -6.74 3.37 5.41
C VAL A 75 -5.90 4.37 4.61
N ILE A 76 -4.58 4.43 4.86
CA ILE A 76 -3.68 5.26 4.06
C ILE A 76 -3.71 4.84 2.59
N ARG A 77 -3.53 5.78 1.66
CA ARG A 77 -3.67 5.52 0.20
C ARG A 77 -2.75 4.42 -0.30
N GLY A 78 -1.54 4.32 0.25
CA GLY A 78 -0.59 3.27 -0.11
C GLY A 78 -1.07 1.86 0.26
N TRP A 79 -1.96 1.71 1.24
CA TRP A 79 -2.61 0.43 1.54
C TRP A 79 -3.75 0.13 0.57
N ASP A 80 -4.61 1.11 0.28
CA ASP A 80 -5.68 0.93 -0.70
C ASP A 80 -5.12 0.53 -2.07
N GLN A 81 -4.01 1.15 -2.50
CA GLN A 81 -3.33 0.81 -3.75
C GLN A 81 -2.48 -0.47 -3.64
N GLY A 82 -1.78 -0.67 -2.52
CA GLY A 82 -0.80 -1.74 -2.39
C GLY A 82 -1.39 -3.13 -2.17
N VAL A 83 -2.57 -3.21 -1.56
CA VAL A 83 -3.25 -4.48 -1.26
C VAL A 83 -4.12 -4.96 -2.42
N GLU A 84 -4.51 -4.06 -3.33
CA GLU A 84 -5.24 -4.43 -4.55
C GLU A 84 -4.49 -5.49 -5.36
N GLY A 85 -5.23 -6.49 -5.86
CA GLY A 85 -4.69 -7.61 -6.63
C GLY A 85 -3.93 -8.66 -5.82
N MET A 86 -3.75 -8.48 -4.50
CA MET A 86 -3.25 -9.58 -3.65
C MET A 86 -4.22 -10.75 -3.66
N ARG A 87 -3.69 -11.97 -3.54
CA ARG A 87 -4.49 -13.20 -3.40
C ARG A 87 -4.34 -13.76 -2.00
N VAL A 88 -5.43 -14.32 -1.46
CA VAL A 88 -5.42 -14.95 -0.13
C VAL A 88 -4.30 -16.00 -0.03
N GLY A 89 -3.58 -15.98 1.09
CA GLY A 89 -2.34 -16.72 1.34
C GLY A 89 -1.08 -16.02 0.82
N GLY A 90 -1.21 -14.86 0.18
CA GLY A 90 -0.11 -14.07 -0.33
C GLY A 90 0.49 -13.15 0.73
N LYS A 91 1.80 -12.90 0.60
CA LYS A 91 2.56 -11.96 1.41
C LYS A 91 3.27 -10.94 0.51
N ARG A 92 3.18 -9.66 0.85
CA ARG A 92 3.67 -8.53 0.03
C ARG A 92 4.40 -7.53 0.89
N GLU A 93 5.48 -6.96 0.36
CA GLU A 93 6.13 -5.77 0.90
C GLU A 93 5.63 -4.53 0.17
N LEU A 94 5.33 -3.48 0.94
CA LEU A 94 4.97 -2.15 0.45
C LEU A 94 5.97 -1.13 0.99
N ILE A 95 6.57 -0.33 0.10
CA ILE A 95 7.30 0.89 0.48
C ILE A 95 6.42 2.08 0.11
N ILE A 96 5.86 2.70 1.14
CA ILE A 96 4.85 3.74 1.02
C ILE A 96 5.52 5.10 1.24
N PRO A 97 5.59 5.95 0.21
CA PRO A 97 6.11 7.30 0.38
C PRO A 97 5.13 8.17 1.18
N PRO A 98 5.62 9.27 1.80
CA PRO A 98 4.85 10.00 2.81
C PRO A 98 3.49 10.52 2.32
N GLU A 99 3.39 10.97 1.08
CA GLU A 99 2.17 11.45 0.44
C GLU A 99 1.10 10.37 0.26
N LEU A 100 1.49 9.09 0.22
CA LEU A 100 0.58 7.94 0.25
C LEU A 100 0.41 7.36 1.66
N GLY A 101 1.17 7.86 2.64
CA GLY A 101 1.12 7.51 4.06
C GLY A 101 0.48 8.62 4.91
N TYR A 102 1.24 9.12 5.89
CA TYR A 102 0.76 10.12 6.87
C TYR A 102 1.24 11.56 6.58
N GLY A 103 1.99 11.77 5.49
CA GLY A 103 2.44 13.07 5.01
C GLY A 103 3.19 13.91 6.05
N ALA A 104 3.11 15.24 5.91
CA ALA A 104 3.77 16.20 6.79
C ALA A 104 3.24 16.22 8.22
N ARG A 105 2.12 15.54 8.50
CA ARG A 105 1.56 15.47 9.86
C ARG A 105 2.21 14.37 10.69
N GLY A 106 2.61 13.27 10.07
CA GLY A 106 2.96 12.05 10.81
C GLY A 106 1.75 11.48 11.57
N ALA A 107 1.99 10.58 12.52
CA ALA A 107 0.91 9.95 13.30
C ALA A 107 1.34 9.48 14.70
N GLY A 108 0.45 9.68 15.68
CA GLY A 108 0.49 9.04 17.00
C GLY A 108 1.73 9.33 17.85
N GLY A 109 2.59 10.27 17.47
CA GLY A 109 3.90 10.50 18.11
C GLY A 109 4.95 9.42 17.82
N VAL A 110 4.60 8.39 17.03
CA VAL A 110 5.49 7.26 16.69
C VAL A 110 5.94 7.30 15.23
N ILE A 111 5.18 7.95 14.36
CA ILE A 111 5.53 8.17 12.96
C ILE A 111 5.84 9.65 12.77
N PRO A 112 7.10 10.02 12.50
CA PRO A 112 7.48 11.40 12.21
C PRO A 112 6.83 11.96 10.93
N PRO A 113 6.72 13.30 10.79
CA PRO A 113 6.41 13.95 9.52
C PRO A 113 7.26 13.46 8.36
N ASN A 114 6.65 13.33 7.18
CA ASN A 114 7.30 12.98 5.92
C ASN A 114 8.07 11.64 5.93
N SER A 115 7.64 10.70 6.77
CA SER A 115 8.24 9.36 6.82
C SER A 115 7.81 8.49 5.64
N THR A 116 8.79 7.86 4.98
CA THR A 116 8.57 6.66 4.16
C THR A 116 8.37 5.46 5.07
N LEU A 117 7.36 4.64 4.78
CA LEU A 117 6.97 3.51 5.59
C LEU A 117 7.22 2.21 4.84
N ARG A 118 7.73 1.20 5.53
CA ARG A 118 7.80 -0.17 5.02
C ARG A 118 6.76 -1.02 5.72
N PHE A 119 5.95 -1.73 4.95
CA PHE A 119 5.00 -2.71 5.47
C PHE A 119 5.26 -4.08 4.87
N GLU A 120 5.13 -5.11 5.69
CA GLU A 120 4.89 -6.47 5.21
C GLU A 120 3.44 -6.82 5.54
N VAL A 121 2.68 -7.26 4.54
CA VAL A 121 1.25 -7.55 4.62
C VAL A 121 1.01 -8.98 4.14
N GLU A 122 0.25 -9.75 4.91
CA GLU A 122 -0.22 -11.09 4.56
C GLU A 122 -1.74 -11.07 4.44
N LEU A 123 -2.26 -11.47 3.28
CA LEU A 123 -3.70 -11.50 3.03
C LEU A 123 -4.31 -12.82 3.50
N LEU A 124 -5.14 -12.76 4.53
CA LEU A 124 -5.74 -13.93 5.16
C LEU A 124 -7.12 -14.26 4.59
N ARG A 125 -7.89 -13.22 4.22
CA ARG A 125 -9.28 -13.38 3.77
C ARG A 125 -9.72 -12.21 2.91
N VAL A 126 -10.62 -12.52 1.97
CA VAL A 126 -11.44 -11.55 1.24
C VAL A 126 -12.90 -11.91 1.52
N SER A 127 -13.73 -10.91 1.79
CA SER A 127 -15.17 -11.05 1.99
C SER A 127 -15.90 -10.02 1.15
N LYS A 128 -16.72 -10.47 0.21
CA LYS A 128 -17.55 -9.58 -0.61
C LYS A 128 -18.70 -9.04 0.22
N ALA A 129 -18.98 -7.74 0.08
CA ALA A 129 -20.21 -7.19 0.62
C ALA A 129 -21.39 -7.80 -0.14
N ASN A 130 -22.19 -8.64 0.55
CA ASN A 130 -23.43 -9.18 -0.01
C ASN A 130 -24.50 -8.07 -0.05
N PHE A 131 -24.49 -7.25 -1.09
CA PHE A 131 -25.58 -6.31 -1.39
C PHE A 131 -26.70 -6.98 -2.21
N GLY A 132 -27.16 -8.17 -1.82
CA GLY A 132 -28.08 -8.95 -2.66
C GLY A 132 -28.92 -9.99 -1.93
N ALA A 133 -29.55 -9.63 -0.81
CA ALA A 133 -30.48 -10.53 -0.11
C ALA A 133 -31.71 -9.82 0.48
N LEU A 134 -32.19 -8.71 -0.12
CA LEU A 134 -33.39 -8.01 0.39
C LEU A 134 -34.53 -7.88 -0.62
N ASP A 135 -34.46 -8.53 -1.78
CA ASP A 135 -35.36 -8.23 -2.90
C ASP A 135 -36.00 -9.44 -3.59
N THR A 136 -35.86 -10.66 -3.05
CA THR A 136 -36.55 -11.84 -3.63
C THR A 136 -37.79 -12.33 -2.87
N GLU A 137 -38.17 -11.72 -1.74
CA GLU A 137 -39.33 -12.18 -0.94
C GLU A 137 -40.62 -11.37 -1.12
N THR A 138 -40.64 -10.31 -1.95
CA THR A 138 -41.85 -9.50 -2.20
C THR A 138 -42.60 -9.86 -3.50
N ALA A 139 -42.12 -10.85 -4.27
CA ALA A 139 -42.74 -11.25 -5.55
C ALA A 139 -43.57 -12.55 -5.48
N ARG A 140 -44.02 -12.95 -4.28
CA ARG A 140 -44.99 -14.04 -4.07
C ARG A 140 -46.10 -13.57 -3.13
N GLY A 141 -47.01 -12.76 -3.67
CA GLY A 141 -48.26 -12.34 -3.03
C GLY A 141 -49.29 -12.05 -4.10
#